data_AF-A0AAX2F2U0-F1
#
_entry.id   AF-A0AAX2F2U0-F1
#
_cell.length_a   1.000
_cell.length_b   1.000
_cell.length_c   1.000
_cell.angle_alpha   90.00
_cell.angle_beta   90.00
_cell.angle_gamma   90.00
#
_symmetry.space_group_name_H-M   'P 1'
#
loop_
_entity.id
_entity.type
_entity.pdbx_description
1 polymer ?
#
loop_
_entity_poly.entity_id
_entity_poly.type
_entity_poly.pdbx_seq_one_letter_code
_entity_poly.pdbx_strand_id
1 'polypeptide(L)'
;MKKWTIEDSQELYNISGWGTSYFGINNKGDVFVTPCKDNTEVDLRDVMDELALRDVTPPVLLRFPDILDNRIEKTSSCFEKAKKEYDFKAENFIIYPIKVNQMQPVVEEIISHGRKFNLGLEAGSKPELHAVIAVQCQSDSLIICNGYKDQSYIELALLAQKMGKRIFIVVEKLNEIELIARAAKKLNVKPSLGIRIKLASSGSGKWADSGGDASKFGLTSSELLQALETLDNKGLHDCLRLIHFHIGSQITKIRRIQTALNEAAQYYVNLRKMGYNVDFVDCGGGLGVDYDGTRSASSESSVNYSIQEYVNDCVYTFVDAANKNDIPHPNIITESGRSLAAHHSVLVIDVLETASLPEMSEDFEAKDTDHQLVKDLYDIWDNLDSRNMLEDWHDAEQIREEALELFSHGMVDLKTRAEIEAMYWSVCHEINNLAKNMKHVPDELRNLDKLLADKYFCNFSLFQSLPDSWAIDQLFPVMPLQRLNERPSRNATLQDITCDSDGKISNFVAMGRSSHVLPIHALKKNEPYYLGVFLVGAYQEILGDMHNLFGDTNAVHISVKDGRYHIDQIFDGETVEEVLEYVQYNPKKLVRQLEIWVTKSVKQGKISLEEGKEFLSNYRSGLYGYTYLE
;
A
#
# COMPACT_ATOMS: atom_id res chain seq x y z
N MET A 1 -25.23 28.16 8.02
CA MET A 1 -24.07 27.24 8.17
C MET A 1 -22.83 27.94 7.63
N LYS A 2 -21.64 27.70 8.23
CA LYS A 2 -20.36 28.19 7.70
C LYS A 2 -20.18 27.64 6.27
N LYS A 3 -19.72 28.47 5.32
CA LYS A 3 -19.40 28.02 3.95
C LYS A 3 -18.22 27.05 4.04
N TRP A 4 -18.33 25.90 3.36
CA TRP A 4 -17.24 24.92 3.29
C TRP A 4 -16.05 25.51 2.53
N THR A 5 -14.86 25.23 3.04
CA THR A 5 -13.59 25.75 2.53
C THR A 5 -12.63 24.61 2.22
N ILE A 6 -11.58 24.91 1.45
CA ILE A 6 -10.53 23.93 1.12
C ILE A 6 -9.84 23.46 2.40
N GLU A 7 -9.63 24.36 3.35
CA GLU A 7 -9.06 24.05 4.66
C GLU A 7 -9.91 23.03 5.43
N ASP A 8 -11.24 23.14 5.36
CA ASP A 8 -12.14 22.16 5.99
C ASP A 8 -11.95 20.76 5.34
N SER A 9 -11.74 20.67 4.02
CA SER A 9 -11.41 19.40 3.33
C SER A 9 -10.00 18.89 3.67
N GLN A 10 -9.01 19.77 3.80
CA GLN A 10 -7.66 19.39 4.18
C GLN A 10 -7.63 18.76 5.58
N GLU A 11 -8.40 19.33 6.52
CA GLU A 11 -8.59 18.80 7.86
C GLU A 11 -9.37 17.47 7.85
N LEU A 12 -10.45 17.39 7.05
CA LEU A 12 -11.29 16.20 6.94
C LEU A 12 -10.52 14.97 6.46
N TYR A 13 -9.75 15.09 5.38
CA TYR A 13 -8.97 13.98 4.81
C TYR A 13 -7.56 13.87 5.38
N ASN A 14 -7.17 14.77 6.29
CA ASN A 14 -5.84 14.86 6.90
C ASN A 14 -4.67 14.87 5.89
N ILE A 15 -4.88 15.48 4.70
CA ILE A 15 -3.88 15.48 3.62
C ILE A 15 -2.57 16.13 4.05
N SER A 16 -2.61 17.14 4.92
CA SER A 16 -1.40 17.77 5.46
C SER A 16 -0.60 16.85 6.40
N GLY A 17 -1.23 15.83 6.99
CA GLY A 17 -0.58 14.85 7.86
C GLY A 17 0.23 13.82 7.06
N TRP A 18 -0.45 13.04 6.21
CA TRP A 18 0.15 11.95 5.45
C TRP A 18 0.75 12.38 4.10
N GLY A 19 0.19 13.43 3.48
CA GLY A 19 0.58 13.93 2.17
C GLY A 19 1.92 14.68 2.18
N THR A 20 2.41 15.02 3.37
CA THR A 20 3.67 15.73 3.61
C THR A 20 3.77 17.00 2.76
N SER A 21 4.79 17.15 1.91
CA SER A 21 4.96 18.27 1.00
C SER A 21 4.69 17.89 -0.46
N TYR A 22 4.10 16.72 -0.72
CA TYR A 22 3.86 16.22 -2.08
C TYR A 22 2.41 16.39 -2.51
N PHE A 23 1.44 16.35 -1.59
CA PHE A 23 0.03 16.36 -1.93
C PHE A 23 -0.69 17.53 -1.28
N GLY A 24 -1.60 18.16 -2.01
CA GLY A 24 -2.41 19.27 -1.53
C GLY A 24 -3.69 19.44 -2.34
N ILE A 25 -4.45 20.47 -1.99
CA ILE A 25 -5.71 20.83 -2.68
C ILE A 25 -5.56 22.26 -3.20
N ASN A 26 -5.77 22.46 -4.51
CA ASN A 26 -5.62 23.75 -5.16
C ASN A 26 -6.89 24.61 -5.01
N ASN A 27 -6.84 25.85 -5.50
CA ASN A 27 -7.97 26.80 -5.42
C ASN A 27 -9.21 26.39 -6.23
N LYS A 28 -9.09 25.46 -7.19
CA LYS A 28 -10.23 24.90 -7.92
C LYS A 28 -11.01 23.87 -7.08
N GLY A 29 -10.38 23.34 -6.03
CA GLY A 29 -10.90 22.22 -5.24
C GLY A 29 -10.44 20.86 -5.78
N ASP A 30 -9.36 20.83 -6.55
CA ASP A 30 -8.77 19.61 -7.11
C ASP A 30 -7.48 19.24 -6.36
N VAL A 31 -7.17 17.95 -6.29
CA VAL A 31 -5.93 17.46 -5.68
C VAL A 31 -4.78 17.72 -6.64
N PHE A 32 -3.68 18.26 -6.12
CA PHE A 32 -2.43 18.41 -6.86
C PHE A 32 -1.30 17.60 -6.23
N VAL A 33 -0.29 17.31 -7.06
CA VAL A 33 0.99 16.75 -6.64
C VAL A 33 2.11 17.75 -6.90
N THR A 34 3.00 17.96 -5.93
CA THR A 34 4.24 18.74 -6.05
C THR A 34 5.42 17.79 -5.95
N PRO A 35 5.82 17.14 -7.06
CA PRO A 35 6.84 16.11 -7.02
C PRO A 35 8.25 16.71 -6.85
N CYS A 36 8.45 17.94 -7.32
CA CYS A 36 9.70 18.70 -7.25
C CYS A 36 9.69 19.76 -6.13
N LYS A 37 10.87 20.23 -5.71
CA LYS A 37 11.05 21.27 -4.68
C LYS A 37 10.70 22.70 -5.15
N ASP A 38 10.47 22.89 -6.44
CA ASP A 38 10.15 24.19 -7.05
C ASP A 38 8.66 24.57 -6.89
N ASN A 39 7.88 23.75 -6.17
CA ASN A 39 6.44 23.89 -5.95
C ASN A 39 5.62 23.88 -7.24
N THR A 40 6.12 23.25 -8.31
CA THR A 40 5.30 23.02 -9.49
C THR A 40 4.15 22.07 -9.15
N GLU A 41 2.94 22.58 -9.25
CA GLU A 41 1.71 21.83 -8.99
C GLU A 41 1.28 21.07 -10.25
N VAL A 42 1.09 19.76 -10.10
CA VAL A 42 0.48 18.88 -11.10
C VAL A 42 -0.94 18.57 -10.67
N ASP A 43 -1.92 19.19 -11.31
CA ASP A 43 -3.34 18.98 -11.03
C ASP A 43 -3.75 17.58 -11.53
N LEU A 44 -4.15 16.70 -10.60
CA LEU A 44 -4.49 15.31 -10.94
C LEU A 44 -5.75 15.22 -11.80
N ARG A 45 -6.65 16.20 -11.71
CA ARG A 45 -7.83 16.24 -12.59
C ARG A 45 -7.43 16.52 -14.02
N ASP A 46 -6.55 17.50 -14.22
CA ASP A 46 -6.04 17.86 -15.56
C ASP A 46 -5.28 16.68 -16.18
N VAL A 47 -4.51 15.92 -15.39
CA VAL A 47 -3.83 14.69 -15.84
C VAL A 47 -4.84 13.63 -16.31
N MET A 48 -5.91 13.38 -15.54
CA MET A 48 -6.93 12.40 -15.92
C MET A 48 -7.67 12.81 -17.18
N ASP A 49 -7.97 14.10 -17.36
CA ASP A 49 -8.60 14.61 -18.58
C ASP A 49 -7.66 14.46 -19.80
N GLU A 50 -6.34 14.66 -19.63
CA GLU A 50 -5.36 14.41 -20.70
C GLU A 50 -5.22 12.92 -21.04
N LEU A 51 -5.26 12.03 -20.05
CA LEU A 51 -5.21 10.58 -20.24
C LEU A 51 -6.45 10.06 -20.98
N ALA A 52 -7.63 10.60 -20.65
CA ALA A 52 -8.86 10.26 -21.35
C ALA A 52 -8.81 10.61 -22.86
N LEU A 53 -8.11 11.69 -23.25
CA LEU A 53 -7.88 12.04 -24.66
C LEU A 53 -6.94 11.06 -25.39
N ARG A 54 -6.18 10.26 -24.65
CA ARG A 54 -5.26 9.24 -25.15
C ARG A 54 -5.84 7.82 -25.03
N ASP A 55 -7.15 7.70 -24.80
CA ASP A 55 -7.87 6.43 -24.60
C ASP A 55 -7.35 5.62 -23.39
N VAL A 56 -6.75 6.29 -22.39
CA VAL A 56 -6.35 5.67 -21.12
C VAL A 56 -7.43 5.95 -20.07
N THR A 57 -8.15 4.89 -19.69
CA THR A 57 -9.24 4.96 -18.72
C THR A 57 -8.79 4.47 -17.33
N PRO A 58 -9.46 4.89 -16.25
CA PRO A 58 -9.28 4.29 -14.94
C PRO A 58 -9.73 2.80 -14.93
N PRO A 59 -9.20 1.98 -14.00
CA PRO A 59 -8.24 2.34 -12.97
C PRO A 59 -6.84 2.59 -13.54
N VAL A 60 -6.16 3.62 -13.02
CA VAL A 60 -4.81 4.00 -13.47
C VAL A 60 -3.89 4.32 -12.31
N LEU A 61 -2.66 3.83 -12.38
CA LEU A 61 -1.61 4.07 -11.41
C LEU A 61 -0.67 5.18 -11.90
N LEU A 62 -0.77 6.35 -11.28
CA LEU A 62 0.09 7.49 -11.57
C LEU A 62 1.37 7.38 -10.75
N ARG A 63 2.54 7.32 -11.41
CA ARG A 63 3.86 7.29 -10.78
C ARG A 63 4.59 8.62 -11.01
N PHE A 64 5.23 9.12 -9.96
CA PHE A 64 5.99 10.37 -9.95
C PHE A 64 7.45 10.08 -9.55
N PRO A 65 8.34 9.72 -10.51
CA PRO A 65 9.74 9.42 -10.23
C PRO A 65 10.48 10.50 -9.45
N ASP A 66 10.19 11.77 -9.72
CA ASP A 66 10.74 12.94 -9.03
C ASP A 66 10.49 12.92 -7.49
N ILE A 67 9.45 12.21 -7.02
CA ILE A 67 9.23 12.00 -5.58
C ILE A 67 10.28 11.03 -5.00
N LEU A 68 10.63 9.95 -5.72
CA LEU A 68 11.67 9.00 -5.29
C LEU A 68 12.99 9.72 -5.06
N ASP A 69 13.35 10.60 -6.00
CA ASP A 69 14.47 11.52 -5.90
C ASP A 69 14.48 12.34 -4.63
N ASN A 70 13.36 13.02 -4.38
CA ASN A 70 13.21 13.86 -3.22
C ASN A 70 13.37 13.06 -1.92
N ARG A 71 12.83 11.82 -1.87
CA ARG A 71 12.95 10.92 -0.72
C ARG A 71 14.39 10.47 -0.49
N ILE A 72 15.13 10.14 -1.55
CA ILE A 72 16.55 9.78 -1.45
C ILE A 72 17.37 10.99 -0.96
N GLU A 73 17.16 12.17 -1.55
CA GLU A 73 17.83 13.41 -1.16
C GLU A 73 17.55 13.79 0.29
N LYS A 74 16.29 13.67 0.73
CA LYS A 74 15.87 13.96 2.10
C LYS A 74 16.59 13.04 3.08
N THR A 75 16.62 11.74 2.80
CA THR A 75 17.30 10.75 3.63
C THR A 75 18.80 11.03 3.71
N SER A 76 19.45 11.30 2.57
CA SER A 76 20.86 11.69 2.53
C SER A 76 21.13 12.97 3.34
N SER A 77 20.27 13.98 3.23
CA SER A 77 20.40 15.22 3.99
C SER A 77 20.28 15.01 5.50
N CYS A 78 19.45 14.05 5.94
CA CYS A 78 19.34 13.68 7.35
C CYS A 78 20.63 13.04 7.87
N PHE A 79 21.27 12.19 7.07
CA PHE A 79 22.58 11.61 7.39
C PHE A 79 23.66 12.69 7.44
N GLU A 80 23.68 13.64 6.52
CA GLU A 80 24.66 14.74 6.55
C GLU A 80 24.52 15.63 7.80
N LYS A 81 23.29 15.85 8.26
CA LYS A 81 23.03 16.56 9.53
C LYS A 81 23.54 15.76 10.73
N ALA A 82 23.15 14.49 10.83
CA ALA A 82 23.58 13.59 11.91
C ALA A 82 25.11 13.42 11.93
N LYS A 83 25.74 13.36 10.74
CA LYS A 83 27.18 13.25 10.59
C LYS A 83 27.93 14.42 11.22
N LYS A 84 27.44 15.64 10.99
CA LYS A 84 28.02 16.86 11.58
C LYS A 84 27.74 16.96 13.07
N GLU A 85 26.53 16.60 13.49
CA GLU A 85 26.09 16.69 14.89
C GLU A 85 26.88 15.73 15.80
N TYR A 86 27.08 14.49 15.38
CA TYR A 86 27.73 13.43 16.16
C TYR A 86 29.20 13.19 15.77
N ASP A 87 29.79 14.05 14.95
CA ASP A 87 31.17 13.93 14.44
C ASP A 87 31.48 12.53 13.84
N PHE A 88 30.52 11.98 13.09
CA PHE A 88 30.63 10.65 12.50
C PHE A 88 31.68 10.62 11.38
N LYS A 89 32.72 9.79 11.57
CA LYS A 89 33.87 9.71 10.67
C LYS A 89 33.74 8.75 9.48
N ALA A 90 32.76 7.84 9.51
CA ALA A 90 32.57 6.85 8.46
C ALA A 90 31.54 7.31 7.41
N GLU A 91 31.19 6.42 6.49
CA GLU A 91 30.23 6.68 5.41
C GLU A 91 28.85 6.08 5.72
N ASN A 92 27.83 6.67 5.12
CA ASN A 92 26.46 6.13 5.11
C ASN A 92 26.08 5.65 3.71
N PHE A 93 25.28 4.60 3.66
CA PHE A 93 24.80 3.96 2.44
C PHE A 93 23.29 3.77 2.52
N ILE A 94 22.58 4.25 1.50
CA ILE A 94 21.15 4.01 1.35
C ILE A 94 21.01 2.79 0.45
N ILE A 95 20.43 1.71 0.94
CA ILE A 95 20.22 0.51 0.12
C ILE A 95 18.73 0.38 -0.14
N TYR A 96 18.35 0.21 -1.41
CA TYR A 96 16.97 -0.01 -1.76
C TYR A 96 16.71 -1.52 -1.91
N PRO A 97 15.93 -2.13 -1.00
CA PRO A 97 15.52 -3.52 -1.13
C PRO A 97 14.45 -3.63 -2.20
N ILE A 98 14.79 -4.26 -3.35
CA ILE A 98 13.89 -4.26 -4.50
C ILE A 98 12.59 -5.03 -4.24
N LYS A 99 12.56 -5.88 -3.21
CA LYS A 99 11.35 -6.57 -2.74
C LYS A 99 10.15 -5.66 -2.47
N VAL A 100 10.40 -4.38 -2.22
CA VAL A 100 9.36 -3.37 -1.96
C VAL A 100 8.66 -2.96 -3.25
N ASN A 101 9.40 -2.80 -4.35
CA ASN A 101 8.86 -2.56 -5.68
C ASN A 101 9.97 -2.88 -6.69
N GLN A 102 9.81 -4.00 -7.41
CA GLN A 102 10.76 -4.55 -8.38
C GLN A 102 10.52 -4.03 -9.80
N MET A 103 9.48 -3.22 -10.02
CA MET A 103 9.14 -2.73 -11.35
C MET A 103 10.36 -2.03 -11.95
N GLN A 104 10.78 -2.49 -13.13
CA GLN A 104 12.02 -2.05 -13.75
C GLN A 104 12.17 -0.53 -13.78
N PRO A 105 11.14 0.26 -14.19
CA PRO A 105 11.28 1.70 -14.21
C PRO A 105 11.52 2.31 -12.82
N VAL A 106 10.87 1.80 -11.78
CA VAL A 106 11.05 2.29 -10.41
C VAL A 106 12.49 2.03 -9.94
N VAL A 107 13.02 0.84 -10.19
CA VAL A 107 14.38 0.46 -9.81
C VAL A 107 15.43 1.26 -10.61
N GLU A 108 15.20 1.48 -11.90
CA GLU A 108 16.08 2.27 -12.77
C GLU A 108 16.16 3.73 -12.32
N GLU A 109 15.03 4.34 -11.98
CA GLU A 109 14.98 5.72 -11.47
C GLU A 109 15.71 5.83 -10.12
N ILE A 110 15.44 4.91 -9.17
CA ILE A 110 16.14 4.87 -7.88
C ILE A 110 17.66 4.80 -8.06
N ILE A 111 18.15 3.99 -9.01
CA ILE A 111 19.58 3.89 -9.28
C ILE A 111 20.10 5.16 -9.95
N SER A 112 19.42 5.64 -10.99
CA SER A 112 19.83 6.82 -11.77
C SER A 112 20.13 8.00 -10.84
N HIS A 113 19.20 8.28 -9.94
CA HIS A 113 19.28 9.40 -9.02
C HIS A 113 20.06 9.11 -7.74
N GLY A 114 20.08 7.85 -7.31
CA GLY A 114 20.81 7.39 -6.15
C GLY A 114 22.33 7.34 -6.30
N ARG A 115 22.87 7.35 -7.53
CA ARG A 115 24.33 7.30 -7.80
C ARG A 115 25.12 8.38 -7.05
N LYS A 116 24.55 9.58 -6.87
CA LYS A 116 25.18 10.70 -6.13
C LYS A 116 25.18 10.52 -4.60
N PHE A 117 24.44 9.55 -4.06
CA PHE A 117 24.19 9.39 -2.61
C PHE A 117 24.62 8.03 -2.05
N ASN A 118 25.62 7.38 -2.66
CA ASN A 118 26.06 6.03 -2.28
C ASN A 118 24.89 5.03 -2.22
N LEU A 119 23.91 5.17 -3.12
CA LEU A 119 22.75 4.29 -3.15
C LEU A 119 23.13 2.94 -3.76
N GLY A 120 22.73 1.85 -3.11
CA GLY A 120 22.86 0.48 -3.60
C GLY A 120 21.52 -0.27 -3.60
N LEU A 121 21.56 -1.55 -3.95
CA LEU A 121 20.39 -2.41 -4.02
C LEU A 121 20.54 -3.62 -3.10
N GLU A 122 19.42 -4.11 -2.59
CA GLU A 122 19.34 -5.39 -1.89
C GLU A 122 18.49 -6.39 -2.67
N ALA A 123 18.95 -7.63 -2.72
CA ALA A 123 18.24 -8.78 -3.28
C ALA A 123 17.97 -9.81 -2.18
N GLY A 124 16.71 -10.10 -1.93
CA GLY A 124 16.24 -11.11 -0.99
C GLY A 124 16.01 -12.49 -1.62
N SER A 125 16.20 -12.64 -2.94
CA SER A 125 15.99 -13.91 -3.65
C SER A 125 16.84 -14.06 -4.92
N LYS A 126 16.89 -15.28 -5.47
CA LYS A 126 17.64 -15.56 -6.70
C LYS A 126 17.12 -14.76 -7.92
N PRO A 127 15.81 -14.68 -8.20
CA PRO A 127 15.29 -13.83 -9.28
C PRO A 127 15.64 -12.36 -9.08
N GLU A 128 15.51 -11.86 -7.85
CA GLU A 128 15.89 -10.48 -7.51
C GLU A 128 17.37 -10.23 -7.76
N LEU A 129 18.27 -11.16 -7.42
CA LEU A 129 19.69 -11.02 -7.71
C LEU A 129 19.98 -10.88 -9.22
N HIS A 130 19.23 -11.58 -10.08
CA HIS A 130 19.39 -11.43 -11.53
C HIS A 130 19.00 -10.02 -11.98
N ALA A 131 17.88 -9.50 -11.49
CA ALA A 131 17.45 -8.14 -11.76
C ALA A 131 18.47 -7.11 -11.24
N VAL A 132 18.89 -7.21 -9.98
CA VAL A 132 19.84 -6.30 -9.34
C VAL A 132 21.17 -6.23 -10.09
N ILE A 133 21.77 -7.37 -10.44
CA ILE A 133 23.03 -7.40 -11.18
C ILE A 133 22.87 -6.76 -12.56
N ALA A 134 21.76 -7.06 -13.26
CA ALA A 134 21.50 -6.54 -14.59
C ALA A 134 21.34 -5.01 -14.57
N VAL A 135 20.48 -4.48 -13.71
CA VAL A 135 20.21 -3.03 -13.64
C VAL A 135 21.45 -2.27 -13.13
N GLN A 136 22.25 -2.86 -12.24
CA GLN A 136 23.49 -2.24 -11.76
C GLN A 136 24.71 -2.51 -12.63
N CYS A 137 24.59 -3.02 -13.87
CA CYS A 137 25.74 -3.32 -14.72
C CYS A 137 26.71 -2.12 -14.87
N GLN A 138 26.18 -0.90 -14.92
CA GLN A 138 26.95 0.34 -15.07
C GLN A 138 27.29 1.06 -13.75
N SER A 139 26.91 0.51 -12.60
CA SER A 139 27.18 1.11 -11.28
C SER A 139 28.10 0.23 -10.44
N ASP A 140 28.98 0.86 -9.66
CA ASP A 140 29.80 0.21 -8.64
C ASP A 140 29.18 0.32 -7.24
N SER A 141 27.86 0.57 -7.19
CA SER A 141 27.08 0.58 -5.96
C SER A 141 27.13 -0.75 -5.20
N LEU A 142 26.82 -0.70 -3.90
CA LEU A 142 26.71 -1.88 -3.07
C LEU A 142 25.53 -2.77 -3.49
N ILE A 143 25.75 -4.07 -3.45
CA ILE A 143 24.71 -5.11 -3.52
C ILE A 143 24.71 -5.89 -2.22
N ILE A 144 23.57 -5.93 -1.53
CA ILE A 144 23.36 -6.77 -0.35
C ILE A 144 22.54 -8.00 -0.76
N CYS A 145 23.05 -9.19 -0.46
CA CYS A 145 22.39 -10.45 -0.79
C CYS A 145 21.85 -11.13 0.47
N ASN A 146 20.53 -11.06 0.66
CA ASN A 146 19.79 -11.72 1.74
C ASN A 146 18.97 -12.91 1.21
N GLY A 147 18.17 -13.50 2.09
CA GLY A 147 17.25 -14.59 1.78
C GLY A 147 17.90 -15.98 1.76
N TYR A 148 17.12 -16.99 1.37
CA TYR A 148 17.63 -18.35 1.30
C TYR A 148 18.53 -18.56 0.08
N LYS A 149 19.78 -18.99 0.29
CA LYS A 149 20.78 -19.08 -0.78
C LYS A 149 21.15 -20.52 -1.11
N ASP A 150 20.93 -20.92 -2.35
CA ASP A 150 21.44 -22.17 -2.89
C ASP A 150 22.83 -21.99 -3.52
N GLN A 151 23.41 -23.08 -4.03
CA GLN A 151 24.72 -23.04 -4.68
C GLN A 151 24.73 -22.09 -5.89
N SER A 152 23.65 -22.06 -6.69
CA SER A 152 23.59 -21.25 -7.90
C SER A 152 23.53 -19.75 -7.61
N TYR A 153 22.79 -19.36 -6.56
CA TYR A 153 22.79 -17.99 -6.03
C TYR A 153 24.21 -17.58 -5.64
N ILE A 154 24.86 -18.38 -4.78
CA ILE A 154 26.19 -18.05 -4.23
C ILE A 154 27.24 -17.94 -5.35
N GLU A 155 27.26 -18.87 -6.30
CA GLU A 155 28.20 -18.83 -7.42
C GLU A 155 27.99 -17.58 -8.29
N LEU A 156 26.74 -17.19 -8.57
CA LEU A 156 26.42 -15.99 -9.32
C LEU A 156 26.93 -14.72 -8.60
N ALA A 157 26.64 -14.59 -7.30
CA ALA A 157 27.10 -13.46 -6.49
C ALA A 157 28.63 -13.37 -6.45
N LEU A 158 29.33 -14.50 -6.26
CA LEU A 158 30.80 -14.51 -6.24
C LEU A 158 31.43 -14.20 -7.60
N LEU A 159 30.82 -14.66 -8.70
CA LEU A 159 31.26 -14.32 -10.05
C LEU A 159 31.08 -12.82 -10.32
N ALA A 160 29.94 -12.24 -9.95
CA ALA A 160 29.70 -10.81 -10.05
C ALA A 160 30.70 -10.01 -9.20
N GLN A 161 31.00 -10.48 -7.98
CA GLN A 161 32.05 -9.89 -7.14
C GLN A 161 33.43 -9.96 -7.82
N LYS A 162 33.76 -11.10 -8.45
CA LYS A 162 35.01 -11.28 -9.20
C LYS A 162 35.13 -10.31 -10.39
N MET A 163 34.01 -9.93 -10.99
CA MET A 163 33.92 -8.96 -12.08
C MET A 163 33.95 -7.49 -11.60
N GLY A 164 34.11 -7.26 -10.28
CA GLY A 164 34.31 -5.94 -9.71
C GLY A 164 33.11 -5.37 -8.96
N LYS A 165 31.96 -6.07 -8.92
CA LYS A 165 30.81 -5.60 -8.14
C LYS A 165 31.09 -5.66 -6.64
N ARG A 166 30.63 -4.66 -5.89
CA ARG A 166 30.75 -4.62 -4.43
C ARG A 166 29.57 -5.35 -3.79
N ILE A 167 29.70 -6.67 -3.68
CA ILE A 167 28.62 -7.55 -3.19
C ILE A 167 28.93 -8.05 -1.79
N PHE A 168 27.98 -7.94 -0.87
CA PHE A 168 28.01 -8.65 0.42
C PHE A 168 27.04 -9.83 0.39
N ILE A 169 27.57 -11.03 0.62
CA ILE A 169 26.74 -12.23 0.83
C ILE A 169 26.46 -12.33 2.33
N VAL A 170 25.23 -12.03 2.74
CA VAL A 170 24.83 -12.06 4.16
C VAL A 170 24.47 -13.49 4.54
N VAL A 171 25.26 -14.09 5.43
CA VAL A 171 25.00 -15.42 5.98
C VAL A 171 23.80 -15.32 6.91
N GLU A 172 22.73 -16.04 6.57
CA GLU A 172 21.50 -16.10 7.37
C GLU A 172 21.28 -17.47 8.01
N LYS A 173 22.03 -18.49 7.57
CA LYS A 173 22.02 -19.85 8.12
C LYS A 173 23.44 -20.44 8.13
N LEU A 174 23.75 -21.26 9.14
CA LEU A 174 25.07 -21.86 9.32
C LEU A 174 25.56 -22.67 8.11
N ASN A 175 24.66 -23.42 7.47
CA ASN A 175 25.00 -24.26 6.33
C ASN A 175 25.45 -23.45 5.09
N GLU A 176 25.13 -22.16 5.00
CA GLU A 176 25.56 -21.29 3.90
C GLU A 176 27.08 -21.08 3.89
N ILE A 177 27.74 -21.09 5.05
CA ILE A 177 29.20 -20.89 5.16
C ILE A 177 29.96 -21.97 4.40
N GLU A 178 29.51 -23.23 4.49
CA GLU A 178 30.12 -24.35 3.77
C GLU A 178 29.88 -24.27 2.25
N LEU A 179 28.73 -23.77 1.82
CA LEU A 179 28.44 -23.53 0.40
C LEU A 179 29.34 -22.42 -0.15
N ILE A 180 29.42 -21.31 0.58
CA ILE A 180 30.26 -20.14 0.25
C ILE A 180 31.73 -20.56 0.18
N ALA A 181 32.27 -21.25 1.18
CA ALA A 181 33.68 -21.65 1.20
C ALA A 181 34.04 -22.55 0.01
N ARG A 182 33.16 -23.50 -0.35
CA ARG A 182 33.36 -24.37 -1.52
C ARG A 182 33.31 -23.57 -2.83
N ALA A 183 32.31 -22.70 -2.98
CA ALA A 183 32.15 -21.88 -4.18
C ALA A 183 33.31 -20.89 -4.35
N ALA A 184 33.71 -20.20 -3.28
CA ALA A 184 34.83 -19.26 -3.26
C ALA A 184 36.15 -19.94 -3.67
N LYS A 185 36.43 -21.14 -3.14
CA LYS A 185 37.61 -21.93 -3.53
C LYS A 185 37.56 -22.35 -4.99
N LYS A 186 36.41 -22.85 -5.47
CA LYS A 186 36.21 -23.26 -6.87
C LYS A 186 36.42 -22.09 -7.84
N LEU A 187 35.92 -20.91 -7.49
CA LEU A 187 35.95 -19.72 -8.34
C LEU A 187 37.23 -18.89 -8.15
N ASN A 188 38.07 -19.21 -7.16
CA ASN A 188 39.24 -18.46 -6.75
C ASN A 188 38.90 -16.98 -6.48
N VAL A 189 37.95 -16.75 -5.58
CA VAL A 189 37.46 -15.42 -5.16
C VAL A 189 37.50 -15.35 -3.63
N LYS A 190 38.01 -14.24 -3.08
CA LYS A 190 37.84 -13.95 -1.64
C LYS A 190 36.45 -13.35 -1.43
N PRO A 191 35.51 -14.06 -0.76
CA PRO A 191 34.15 -13.58 -0.62
C PRO A 191 34.09 -12.36 0.31
N SER A 192 33.17 -11.44 0.08
CA SER A 192 32.83 -10.40 1.05
C SER A 192 31.55 -10.81 1.79
N LEU A 193 31.67 -11.04 3.10
CA LEU A 193 30.62 -11.66 3.90
C LEU A 193 29.99 -10.69 4.88
N GLY A 194 28.67 -10.79 4.99
CA GLY A 194 27.91 -10.30 6.13
C GLY A 194 27.41 -11.46 6.99
N ILE A 195 27.03 -11.19 8.24
CA ILE A 195 26.25 -12.13 9.05
C ILE A 195 25.00 -11.42 9.56
N ARG A 196 23.84 -12.06 9.38
CA ARG A 196 22.58 -11.61 9.98
C ARG A 196 22.45 -12.12 11.40
N ILE A 197 22.30 -11.21 12.35
CA ILE A 197 22.20 -11.52 13.78
C ILE A 197 20.74 -11.44 14.22
N LYS A 198 20.27 -12.45 14.97
CA LYS A 198 18.98 -12.39 15.65
C LYS A 198 19.12 -11.56 16.93
N LEU A 199 18.31 -10.51 17.01
CA LEU A 199 18.22 -9.68 18.19
C LEU A 199 17.12 -10.21 19.11
N ALA A 200 17.29 -10.07 20.42
CA ALA A 200 16.23 -10.35 21.40
C ALA A 200 15.07 -9.34 21.28
N SER A 201 15.36 -8.16 20.77
CA SER A 201 14.37 -7.13 20.46
C SER A 201 13.57 -7.46 19.18
N SER A 202 12.24 -7.54 19.31
CA SER A 202 11.31 -7.72 18.20
C SER A 202 10.68 -6.40 17.72
N GLY A 203 10.07 -6.44 16.52
CA GLY A 203 9.39 -5.32 15.89
C GLY A 203 8.10 -4.87 16.59
N SER A 204 7.25 -4.16 15.86
CA SER A 204 5.95 -3.68 16.34
C SER A 204 4.91 -3.68 15.23
N GLY A 205 3.62 -3.70 15.59
CA GLY A 205 2.53 -3.67 14.63
C GLY A 205 2.41 -4.97 13.84
N LYS A 206 1.77 -4.88 12.67
CA LYS A 206 1.34 -6.00 11.83
C LYS A 206 2.47 -6.90 11.32
N TRP A 207 3.72 -6.41 11.34
CA TRP A 207 4.90 -7.12 10.86
C TRP A 207 5.84 -7.59 11.98
N ALA A 208 5.41 -7.58 13.25
CA ALA A 208 6.28 -7.89 14.39
C ALA A 208 6.98 -9.25 14.30
N ASP A 209 6.30 -10.28 13.75
CA ASP A 209 6.82 -11.65 13.63
C ASP A 209 7.97 -11.81 12.61
N SER A 210 8.21 -10.79 11.79
CA SER A 210 9.33 -10.79 10.82
C SER A 210 10.70 -10.53 11.47
N GLY A 211 10.73 -10.02 12.71
CA GLY A 211 11.94 -9.72 13.48
C GLY A 211 12.04 -10.49 14.81
N GLY A 212 13.15 -10.30 15.53
CA GLY A 212 13.38 -10.92 16.84
C GLY A 212 13.71 -12.43 16.80
N ASP A 213 13.59 -13.10 17.96
CA ASP A 213 13.89 -14.53 18.12
C ASP A 213 13.08 -15.44 17.19
N ALA A 214 11.81 -15.08 16.95
CA ALA A 214 10.88 -15.81 16.09
C ALA A 214 11.19 -15.67 14.58
N SER A 215 12.12 -14.80 14.20
CA SER A 215 12.45 -14.55 12.80
C SER A 215 12.93 -15.82 12.08
N LYS A 216 12.49 -15.99 10.83
CA LYS A 216 12.88 -17.11 9.95
C LYS A 216 14.36 -17.13 9.59
N PHE A 217 15.03 -15.98 9.70
CA PHE A 217 16.41 -15.77 9.24
C PHE A 217 17.29 -15.15 10.33
N GLY A 218 18.60 -15.34 10.20
CA GLY A 218 19.60 -14.85 11.13
C GLY A 218 20.07 -15.91 12.13
N LEU A 219 21.23 -15.65 12.70
CA LEU A 219 21.90 -16.52 13.66
C LEU A 219 21.64 -16.03 15.08
N THR A 220 21.27 -16.95 15.97
CA THR A 220 21.32 -16.72 17.42
C THR A 220 22.77 -16.50 17.88
N SER A 221 22.98 -15.97 19.09
CA SER A 221 24.34 -15.79 19.64
C SER A 221 25.18 -17.07 19.62
N SER A 222 24.57 -18.23 19.92
CA SER A 222 25.25 -19.52 19.90
C SER A 222 25.65 -19.93 18.49
N GLU A 223 24.75 -19.77 17.52
CA GLU A 223 25.04 -20.03 16.11
C GLU A 223 26.06 -19.04 15.56
N LEU A 224 26.03 -17.77 15.96
CA LEU A 224 27.03 -16.78 15.59
C LEU A 224 28.43 -17.25 16.01
N LEU A 225 28.62 -17.67 17.25
CA LEU A 225 29.93 -18.19 17.70
C LEU A 225 30.38 -19.41 16.89
N GLN A 226 29.47 -20.33 16.57
CA GLN A 226 29.77 -21.47 15.69
C GLN A 226 30.13 -21.03 14.26
N ALA A 227 29.45 -20.00 13.73
CA ALA A 227 29.73 -19.43 12.42
C ALA A 227 31.14 -18.83 12.36
N LEU A 228 31.53 -18.08 13.38
CA LEU A 228 32.86 -17.49 13.51
C LEU A 228 33.95 -18.57 13.55
N GLU A 229 33.78 -19.59 14.40
CA GLU A 229 34.70 -20.73 14.45
C GLU A 229 34.80 -21.46 13.10
N THR A 230 33.69 -21.64 12.40
CA THR A 230 33.65 -22.26 11.07
C THR A 230 34.39 -21.40 10.04
N LEU A 231 34.22 -20.07 10.07
CA LEU A 231 34.93 -19.15 9.18
C LEU A 231 36.44 -19.22 9.42
N ASP A 232 36.87 -19.23 10.68
CA ASP A 232 38.29 -19.34 11.06
C ASP A 232 38.91 -20.65 10.56
N ASN A 233 38.22 -21.77 10.81
CA ASN A 233 38.66 -23.09 10.34
C ASN A 233 38.76 -23.20 8.81
N LYS A 234 38.02 -22.37 8.06
CA LYS A 234 38.06 -22.30 6.60
C LYS A 234 39.03 -21.24 6.06
N GLY A 235 39.70 -20.49 6.94
CA GLY A 235 40.59 -19.39 6.54
C GLY A 235 39.85 -18.18 5.99
N LEU A 236 38.60 -17.97 6.40
CA LEU A 236 37.73 -16.88 5.96
C LEU A 236 37.55 -15.76 7.01
N HIS A 237 38.38 -15.73 8.06
CA HIS A 237 38.35 -14.73 9.13
C HIS A 237 38.21 -13.29 8.60
N ASP A 238 39.11 -12.89 7.70
CA ASP A 238 39.14 -11.54 7.11
C ASP A 238 38.03 -11.26 6.09
N CYS A 239 37.16 -12.23 5.81
CA CYS A 239 36.07 -12.08 4.83
C CYS A 239 34.81 -11.51 5.48
N LEU A 240 34.63 -11.67 6.80
CA LEU A 240 33.51 -11.10 7.54
C LEU A 240 33.74 -9.60 7.74
N ARG A 241 32.92 -8.79 7.06
CA ARG A 241 33.05 -7.33 7.03
C ARG A 241 31.76 -6.58 7.33
N LEU A 242 30.63 -7.28 7.40
CA LEU A 242 29.31 -6.67 7.63
C LEU A 242 28.54 -7.44 8.72
N ILE A 243 27.88 -6.71 9.62
CA ILE A 243 26.78 -7.27 10.42
C ILE A 243 25.47 -6.70 9.92
N HIS A 244 24.45 -7.54 9.87
CA HIS A 244 23.10 -7.17 9.44
C HIS A 244 22.11 -7.55 10.53
N PHE A 245 21.10 -6.72 10.75
CA PHE A 245 19.93 -7.10 11.54
C PHE A 245 18.69 -6.47 10.92
N HIS A 246 17.54 -7.11 11.16
CA HIS A 246 16.27 -6.61 10.67
C HIS A 246 15.18 -6.90 11.68
N ILE A 247 14.52 -5.83 12.14
CA ILE A 247 13.48 -5.88 13.17
C ILE A 247 12.07 -5.87 12.61
N GLY A 248 11.92 -5.89 11.29
CA GLY A 248 10.65 -5.92 10.56
C GLY A 248 10.37 -4.64 9.76
N SER A 249 9.25 -4.64 9.03
CA SER A 249 8.76 -3.47 8.28
C SER A 249 7.85 -2.61 9.16
N GLN A 250 7.73 -1.32 8.84
CA GLN A 250 6.77 -0.40 9.48
C GLN A 250 6.85 -0.40 11.02
N ILE A 251 8.03 -0.15 11.57
CA ILE A 251 8.19 -0.05 13.03
C ILE A 251 7.52 1.24 13.49
N THR A 252 6.49 1.15 14.32
CA THR A 252 5.66 2.30 14.70
C THR A 252 6.28 3.12 15.85
N LYS A 253 7.17 2.50 16.64
CA LYS A 253 7.76 3.07 17.87
C LYS A 253 9.28 3.21 17.75
N ILE A 254 9.79 4.44 17.83
CA ILE A 254 11.23 4.72 17.80
C ILE A 254 12.02 3.99 18.88
N ARG A 255 11.45 3.84 20.09
CA ARG A 255 12.07 3.12 21.20
C ARG A 255 12.42 1.66 20.87
N ARG A 256 11.64 1.00 20.00
CA ARG A 256 11.94 -0.37 19.55
C ARG A 256 13.21 -0.39 18.69
N ILE A 257 13.32 0.58 17.78
CA ILE A 257 14.51 0.78 16.94
C ILE A 257 15.74 1.06 17.81
N GLN A 258 15.64 1.99 18.76
CA GLN A 258 16.73 2.29 19.71
C GLN A 258 17.18 1.07 20.50
N THR A 259 16.24 0.24 20.96
CA THR A 259 16.58 -0.98 21.71
C THR A 259 17.40 -1.95 20.85
N ALA A 260 16.98 -2.15 19.60
CA ALA A 260 17.65 -3.00 18.63
C ALA A 260 19.03 -2.47 18.23
N LEU A 261 19.15 -1.16 17.99
CA LEU A 261 20.41 -0.51 17.67
C LEU A 261 21.43 -0.67 18.81
N ASN A 262 20.99 -0.49 20.06
CA ASN A 262 21.87 -0.65 21.23
C ASN A 262 22.40 -2.09 21.35
N GLU A 263 21.54 -3.08 21.11
CA GLU A 263 21.92 -4.49 21.10
C GLU A 263 22.90 -4.80 19.96
N ALA A 264 22.61 -4.36 18.73
CA ALA A 264 23.48 -4.53 17.57
C ALA A 264 24.85 -3.85 17.74
N ALA A 265 24.89 -2.68 18.40
CA ALA A 265 26.14 -2.00 18.73
C ALA A 265 27.04 -2.83 19.65
N GLN A 266 26.47 -3.61 20.57
CA GLN A 266 27.26 -4.54 21.39
C GLN A 266 27.82 -5.69 20.55
N TYR A 267 27.08 -6.23 19.59
CA TYR A 267 27.63 -7.23 18.67
C TYR A 267 28.80 -6.67 17.85
N TYR A 268 28.65 -5.45 17.32
CA TYR A 268 29.74 -4.77 16.60
C TYR A 268 31.01 -4.66 17.46
N VAL A 269 30.86 -4.14 18.69
CA VAL A 269 31.97 -3.99 19.64
C VAL A 269 32.64 -5.34 19.95
N ASN A 270 31.85 -6.38 20.23
CA ASN A 270 32.40 -7.70 20.58
C ASN A 270 33.13 -8.35 19.40
N LEU A 271 32.57 -8.29 18.19
CA LEU A 271 33.22 -8.83 16.99
C LEU A 271 34.56 -8.14 16.70
N ARG A 272 34.63 -6.81 16.83
CA ARG A 272 35.88 -6.05 16.72
C ARG A 272 36.91 -6.47 17.77
N LYS A 273 36.48 -6.66 19.04
CA LYS A 273 37.35 -7.15 20.13
C LYS A 273 37.85 -8.58 19.89
N MET A 274 37.06 -9.40 19.21
CA MET A 274 37.44 -10.77 18.80
C MET A 274 38.40 -10.79 17.59
N GLY A 275 38.77 -9.64 17.03
CA GLY A 275 39.73 -9.51 15.94
C GLY A 275 39.13 -9.41 14.54
N TYR A 276 37.80 -9.51 14.41
CA TYR A 276 37.13 -9.41 13.10
C TYR A 276 37.11 -7.97 12.59
N ASN A 277 37.40 -7.79 11.30
CA ASN A 277 37.41 -6.49 10.64
C ASN A 277 36.03 -6.12 10.07
N VAL A 278 35.03 -6.07 10.97
CA VAL A 278 33.70 -5.57 10.60
C VAL A 278 33.80 -4.07 10.30
N ASP A 279 33.44 -3.70 9.07
CA ASP A 279 33.49 -2.33 8.55
C ASP A 279 32.09 -1.74 8.33
N PHE A 280 31.06 -2.58 8.23
CA PHE A 280 29.68 -2.19 7.95
C PHE A 280 28.73 -2.70 9.02
N VAL A 281 27.81 -1.83 9.43
CA VAL A 281 26.61 -2.21 10.17
C VAL A 281 25.40 -1.86 9.34
N ASP A 282 24.65 -2.89 8.98
CA ASP A 282 23.41 -2.77 8.26
C ASP A 282 22.22 -2.88 9.22
N CYS A 283 21.52 -1.76 9.33
CA CYS A 283 20.37 -1.61 10.22
C CYS A 283 19.08 -2.17 9.60
N GLY A 284 19.15 -2.71 8.38
CA GLY A 284 18.02 -3.23 7.63
C GLY A 284 16.97 -2.16 7.35
N GLY A 285 15.75 -2.62 7.03
CA GLY A 285 14.58 -1.76 6.91
C GLY A 285 13.92 -1.44 8.25
N GLY A 286 12.69 -0.95 8.19
CA GLY A 286 11.85 -0.72 9.39
C GLY A 286 11.47 0.73 9.64
N LEU A 287 12.15 1.69 8.99
CA LEU A 287 11.69 3.07 8.90
C LEU A 287 10.27 3.10 8.29
N GLY A 288 9.28 3.40 9.12
CA GLY A 288 7.88 3.38 8.73
C GLY A 288 7.42 4.66 8.02
N VAL A 289 6.20 4.58 7.51
CA VAL A 289 5.50 5.66 6.82
C VAL A 289 4.25 6.02 7.62
N ASP A 290 3.95 7.31 7.74
CA ASP A 290 2.74 7.78 8.41
C ASP A 290 1.56 7.77 7.42
N TYR A 291 0.85 6.64 7.34
CA TYR A 291 -0.25 6.46 6.39
C TYR A 291 -1.55 7.15 6.84
N ASP A 292 -1.76 7.35 8.13
CA ASP A 292 -2.97 8.04 8.63
C ASP A 292 -2.73 9.51 8.99
N GLY A 293 -1.47 9.97 8.96
CA GLY A 293 -1.08 11.35 9.22
C GLY A 293 -1.19 11.75 10.68
N THR A 294 -1.32 10.79 11.61
CA THR A 294 -1.51 11.07 13.05
C THR A 294 -0.20 11.23 13.80
N ARG A 295 0.93 10.81 13.20
CA ARG A 295 2.22 10.69 13.88
C ARG A 295 2.15 9.99 15.24
N SER A 296 1.30 8.98 15.34
CA SER A 296 1.07 8.22 16.57
C SER A 296 1.48 6.77 16.40
N ALA A 297 2.04 6.20 17.47
CA ALA A 297 2.27 4.77 17.59
C ALA A 297 1.07 4.00 18.18
N SER A 298 -0.05 4.69 18.43
CA SER A 298 -1.32 4.05 18.79
C SER A 298 -2.00 3.42 17.58
N SER A 299 -1.71 3.91 16.38
CA SER A 299 -2.11 3.32 15.12
C SER A 299 -1.01 2.43 14.58
N GLU A 300 -1.38 1.28 14.03
CA GLU A 300 -0.43 0.35 13.41
C GLU A 300 -0.01 0.79 12.00
N SER A 301 -0.74 1.75 11.41
CA SER A 301 -0.46 2.31 10.08
C SER A 301 0.26 3.66 10.16
N SER A 302 0.79 4.05 11.33
CA SER A 302 1.54 5.30 11.52
C SER A 302 2.83 5.11 12.35
N VAL A 303 3.64 6.16 12.44
CA VAL A 303 4.91 6.20 13.19
C VAL A 303 4.96 7.38 14.14
N ASN A 304 5.62 7.23 15.30
CA ASN A 304 5.79 8.32 16.27
C ASN A 304 7.12 9.09 16.15
N TYR A 305 7.78 9.00 15.00
CA TYR A 305 9.12 9.57 14.80
C TYR A 305 9.32 10.08 13.38
N SER A 306 10.35 10.89 13.21
CA SER A 306 10.74 11.42 11.89
C SER A 306 11.91 10.63 11.29
N ILE A 307 12.15 10.82 9.98
CA ILE A 307 13.36 10.29 9.31
C ILE A 307 14.62 10.82 10.00
N GLN A 308 14.63 12.09 10.42
CA GLN A 308 15.80 12.67 11.09
C GLN A 308 16.08 11.99 12.43
N GLU A 309 15.03 11.74 13.22
CA GLU A 309 15.15 11.07 14.52
C GLU A 309 15.66 9.64 14.36
N TYR A 310 15.11 8.88 13.41
CA TYR A 310 15.62 7.55 13.06
C TYR A 310 17.10 7.56 12.67
N VAL A 311 17.49 8.48 11.78
CA VAL A 311 18.89 8.59 11.35
C VAL A 311 19.81 9.00 12.51
N ASN A 312 19.35 9.92 13.37
CA ASN A 312 20.10 10.33 14.56
C ASN A 312 20.35 9.14 15.48
N ASP A 313 19.32 8.34 15.77
CA ASP A 313 19.46 7.15 16.62
C ASP A 313 20.44 6.13 16.03
N CYS A 314 20.37 5.87 14.72
CA CYS A 314 21.32 4.98 14.04
C CYS A 314 22.76 5.50 14.19
N VAL A 315 23.02 6.75 13.83
CA VAL A 315 24.38 7.33 13.85
C VAL A 315 24.90 7.43 15.28
N TYR A 316 24.13 8.03 16.19
CA TYR A 316 24.54 8.27 17.57
C TYR A 316 24.90 6.96 18.28
N THR A 317 24.08 5.92 18.14
CA THR A 317 24.28 4.65 18.87
C THR A 317 25.61 3.99 18.50
N PHE A 318 25.96 3.93 17.21
CA PHE A 318 27.22 3.33 16.79
C PHE A 318 28.44 4.24 17.05
N VAL A 319 28.28 5.56 16.94
CA VAL A 319 29.35 6.52 17.32
C VAL A 319 29.68 6.40 18.80
N ASP A 320 28.68 6.43 19.67
CA ASP A 320 28.86 6.34 21.11
C ASP A 320 29.51 5.00 21.52
N ALA A 321 29.01 3.88 20.97
CA ALA A 321 29.57 2.56 21.22
C ALA A 321 31.01 2.43 20.72
N ALA A 322 31.33 2.99 19.55
CA ALA A 322 32.67 2.95 18.97
C ALA A 322 33.67 3.77 19.81
N ASN A 323 33.31 5.02 20.14
CA ASN A 323 34.14 5.92 20.95
C ASN A 323 34.42 5.35 22.35
N LYS A 324 33.41 4.77 23.02
CA LYS A 324 33.58 4.15 24.35
C LYS A 324 34.54 2.96 24.36
N ASN A 325 34.72 2.30 23.22
CA ASN A 325 35.54 1.10 23.11
C ASN A 325 36.82 1.31 22.31
N ASP A 326 37.13 2.56 21.90
CA ASP A 326 38.29 2.93 21.10
C ASP A 326 38.42 2.08 19.81
N ILE A 327 37.29 1.90 19.12
CA ILE A 327 37.21 1.20 17.83
C ILE A 327 36.73 2.19 16.73
N PRO A 328 37.01 1.91 15.44
CA PRO A 328 36.54 2.75 14.35
C PRO A 328 35.02 2.87 14.32
N HIS A 329 34.51 3.96 13.76
CA HIS A 329 33.08 4.06 13.46
C HIS A 329 32.77 3.13 12.28
N PRO A 330 31.72 2.30 12.34
CA PRO A 330 31.31 1.48 11.20
C PRO A 330 30.65 2.36 10.13
N ASN A 331 30.75 1.93 8.87
CA ASN A 331 29.86 2.44 7.83
C ASN A 331 28.43 1.98 8.12
N ILE A 332 27.46 2.88 7.99
CA ILE A 332 26.06 2.59 8.31
C ILE A 332 25.27 2.35 7.03
N ILE A 333 24.59 1.21 6.94
CA ILE A 333 23.64 0.89 5.89
C ILE A 333 22.22 0.96 6.45
N THR A 334 21.29 1.49 5.66
CA THR A 334 19.84 1.39 5.93
C THR A 334 19.10 0.91 4.68
N GLU A 335 18.20 -0.05 4.85
CA GLU A 335 17.40 -0.66 3.77
C GLU A 335 15.95 -0.16 3.78
N SER A 336 15.75 1.16 3.85
CA SER A 336 14.45 1.80 4.11
C SER A 336 13.54 1.89 2.88
N GLY A 337 13.29 0.76 2.19
CA GLY A 337 12.57 0.74 0.91
C GLY A 337 11.15 1.32 0.95
N ARG A 338 10.32 0.92 1.94
CA ARG A 338 8.93 1.46 2.10
C ARG A 338 8.93 2.99 2.22
N SER A 339 9.86 3.54 3.00
CA SER A 339 9.99 4.99 3.19
C SER A 339 10.43 5.73 1.93
N LEU A 340 11.15 5.07 1.01
CA LEU A 340 11.55 5.65 -0.27
C LEU A 340 10.40 5.60 -1.28
N ALA A 341 9.68 4.48 -1.36
CA ALA A 341 8.72 4.21 -2.43
C ALA A 341 7.27 4.58 -2.11
N ALA A 342 6.82 4.68 -0.86
CA ALA A 342 5.37 4.80 -0.58
C ALA A 342 4.69 6.00 -1.30
N HIS A 343 5.27 7.20 -1.20
CA HIS A 343 4.66 8.45 -1.69
C HIS A 343 4.66 8.62 -3.22
N HIS A 344 5.41 7.82 -3.98
CA HIS A 344 5.62 8.10 -5.41
C HIS A 344 4.47 7.67 -6.32
N SER A 345 3.51 6.89 -5.83
CA SER A 345 2.39 6.37 -6.63
C SER A 345 1.03 6.73 -6.05
N VAL A 346 0.08 7.04 -6.92
CA VAL A 346 -1.34 7.26 -6.61
C VAL A 346 -2.18 6.39 -7.55
N LEU A 347 -3.04 5.55 -6.99
CA LEU A 347 -4.03 4.82 -7.75
C LEU A 347 -5.27 5.70 -7.90
N VAL A 348 -5.68 5.96 -9.14
CA VAL A 348 -6.90 6.70 -9.46
C VAL A 348 -7.96 5.71 -9.94
N ILE A 349 -9.11 5.74 -9.28
CA ILE A 349 -10.28 4.92 -9.58
C ILE A 349 -11.48 5.82 -9.82
N ASP A 350 -12.43 5.39 -10.64
CA ASP A 350 -13.72 6.05 -10.81
C ASP A 350 -14.85 5.28 -10.12
N VAL A 351 -15.89 6.02 -9.76
CA VAL A 351 -17.10 5.46 -9.15
C VAL A 351 -18.16 5.29 -10.24
N LEU A 352 -18.59 4.04 -10.43
CA LEU A 352 -19.57 3.65 -11.44
C LEU A 352 -21.01 3.87 -10.96
N GLU A 353 -21.30 3.40 -9.75
CA GLU A 353 -22.65 3.41 -9.18
C GLU A 353 -22.62 3.54 -7.66
N THR A 354 -23.74 3.98 -7.10
CA THR A 354 -23.98 4.02 -5.66
C THR A 354 -25.21 3.22 -5.30
N ALA A 355 -25.14 2.44 -4.22
CA ALA A 355 -26.31 1.85 -3.58
C ALA A 355 -26.48 2.42 -2.18
N SER A 356 -27.65 3.02 -1.94
CA SER A 356 -28.09 3.49 -0.62
C SER A 356 -29.12 2.51 -0.05
N LEU A 357 -29.33 2.58 1.26
CA LEU A 357 -30.42 1.85 1.90
C LEU A 357 -31.77 2.43 1.45
N PRO A 358 -32.85 1.64 1.49
CA PRO A 358 -34.19 2.14 1.21
C PRO A 358 -34.56 3.27 2.17
N GLU A 359 -35.07 4.37 1.64
CA GLU A 359 -35.63 5.47 2.41
C GLU A 359 -37.11 5.61 2.07
N MET A 360 -37.93 5.90 3.08
CA MET A 360 -39.33 6.23 2.90
C MET A 360 -39.46 7.67 2.43
N SER A 361 -40.47 7.93 1.59
CA SER A 361 -40.82 9.28 1.18
C SER A 361 -41.21 10.15 2.38
N GLU A 362 -40.69 11.39 2.47
CA GLU A 362 -41.11 12.36 3.50
C GLU A 362 -42.62 12.64 3.46
N ASP A 363 -43.25 12.56 2.28
CA ASP A 363 -44.70 12.72 2.11
C ASP A 363 -45.52 11.43 2.41
N PHE A 364 -44.90 10.37 2.94
CA PHE A 364 -45.61 9.13 3.24
C PHE A 364 -46.49 9.31 4.49
N GLU A 365 -47.77 8.93 4.39
CA GLU A 365 -48.70 8.84 5.52
C GLU A 365 -49.26 7.42 5.58
N ALA A 366 -49.17 6.79 6.76
CA ALA A 366 -49.74 5.47 6.97
C ALA A 366 -51.28 5.52 6.92
N LYS A 367 -51.88 4.59 6.18
CA LYS A 367 -53.34 4.47 6.03
C LYS A 367 -53.90 3.46 7.00
N ASP A 368 -55.19 3.58 7.31
CA ASP A 368 -55.92 2.60 8.14
C ASP A 368 -55.84 1.16 7.61
N THR A 369 -55.63 1.01 6.29
CA THR A 369 -55.51 -0.29 5.61
C THR A 369 -54.11 -0.91 5.68
N ASP A 370 -53.11 -0.15 6.13
CA ASP A 370 -51.73 -0.64 6.18
C ASP A 370 -51.54 -1.57 7.38
N HIS A 371 -50.52 -2.44 7.28
CA HIS A 371 -50.21 -3.41 8.32
C HIS A 371 -49.89 -2.72 9.65
N GLN A 372 -50.21 -3.36 10.78
CA GLN A 372 -50.01 -2.75 12.11
C GLN A 372 -48.56 -2.31 12.33
N LEU A 373 -47.59 -3.17 12.02
CA LEU A 373 -46.16 -2.87 12.10
C LEU A 373 -45.71 -1.66 11.25
N VAL A 374 -46.36 -1.38 10.11
CA VAL A 374 -46.06 -0.18 9.30
C VAL A 374 -46.54 1.08 10.03
N LYS A 375 -47.74 1.02 10.62
CA LYS A 375 -48.30 2.13 11.41
C LYS A 375 -47.49 2.38 12.67
N ASP A 376 -47.05 1.32 13.35
CA ASP A 376 -46.22 1.44 14.56
C ASP A 376 -44.87 2.11 14.23
N LEU A 377 -44.20 1.73 13.13
CA LEU A 377 -42.98 2.41 12.67
C LEU A 377 -43.22 3.86 12.23
N TYR A 378 -44.39 4.14 11.64
CA TYR A 378 -44.77 5.50 11.25
C TYR A 378 -44.97 6.39 12.48
N ASP A 379 -45.66 5.89 13.50
CA ASP A 379 -45.86 6.59 14.76
C ASP A 379 -44.52 6.87 15.46
N ILE A 380 -43.57 5.92 15.42
CA ILE A 380 -42.19 6.15 15.89
C ILE A 380 -41.53 7.26 15.07
N TRP A 381 -41.57 7.16 13.74
CA TRP A 381 -40.89 8.10 12.85
C TRP A 381 -41.37 9.55 13.02
N ASP A 382 -42.68 9.77 13.12
CA ASP A 382 -43.30 11.11 13.27
C ASP A 382 -43.06 11.73 14.65
N ASN A 383 -42.84 10.91 15.69
CA ASN A 383 -42.70 11.36 17.08
C ASN A 383 -41.27 11.25 17.65
N LEU A 384 -40.27 10.97 16.81
CA LEU A 384 -38.86 10.87 17.22
C LEU A 384 -38.38 12.15 17.93
N ASP A 385 -37.90 12.01 19.17
CA ASP A 385 -37.20 13.06 19.92
C ASP A 385 -35.91 12.52 20.53
N SER A 386 -34.98 13.44 20.77
CA SER A 386 -33.71 13.24 21.47
C SER A 386 -33.82 12.54 22.84
N ARG A 387 -35.00 12.55 23.49
CA ARG A 387 -35.22 11.98 24.83
C ARG A 387 -35.56 10.49 24.81
N ASN A 388 -36.38 10.07 23.86
CA ASN A 388 -36.88 8.69 23.67
C ASN A 388 -36.17 7.94 22.54
N MET A 389 -35.29 8.60 21.77
CA MET A 389 -34.55 8.04 20.64
C MET A 389 -33.99 6.61 20.83
N LEU A 390 -33.52 6.24 22.03
CA LEU A 390 -32.99 4.90 22.28
C LEU A 390 -34.10 3.85 22.41
N GLU A 391 -35.22 4.20 23.05
CA GLU A 391 -36.42 3.37 23.13
C GLU A 391 -37.04 3.21 21.74
N ASP A 392 -37.19 4.32 21.02
CA ASP A 392 -37.67 4.33 19.63
C ASP A 392 -36.80 3.45 18.70
N TRP A 393 -35.47 3.44 18.92
CA TRP A 393 -34.55 2.58 18.19
C TRP A 393 -34.75 1.09 18.49
N HIS A 394 -34.88 0.72 19.78
CA HIS A 394 -35.14 -0.66 20.20
C HIS A 394 -36.48 -1.16 19.68
N ASP A 395 -37.52 -0.33 19.75
CA ASP A 395 -38.85 -0.66 19.24
C ASP A 395 -38.82 -0.85 17.72
N ALA A 396 -38.13 0.02 16.98
CA ALA A 396 -37.95 -0.14 15.54
C ALA A 396 -37.16 -1.41 15.17
N GLU A 397 -36.13 -1.78 15.95
CA GLU A 397 -35.38 -3.02 15.77
C GLU A 397 -36.27 -4.25 16.01
N GLN A 398 -37.06 -4.24 17.10
CA GLN A 398 -38.00 -5.31 17.40
C GLN A 398 -39.06 -5.46 16.30
N ILE A 399 -39.64 -4.36 15.81
CA ILE A 399 -40.63 -4.40 14.72
C ILE A 399 -40.02 -5.01 13.45
N ARG A 400 -38.77 -4.66 13.12
CA ARG A 400 -38.06 -5.23 11.96
C ARG A 400 -37.85 -6.74 12.14
N GLU A 401 -37.42 -7.20 13.30
CA GLU A 401 -37.24 -8.63 13.59
C GLU A 401 -38.56 -9.39 13.45
N GLU A 402 -39.64 -8.88 14.06
CA GLU A 402 -40.98 -9.46 13.96
C GLU A 402 -41.45 -9.52 12.50
N ALA A 403 -41.23 -8.46 11.72
CA ALA A 403 -41.59 -8.44 10.30
C ALA A 403 -40.83 -9.49 9.47
N LEU A 404 -39.54 -9.73 9.76
CA LEU A 404 -38.75 -10.77 9.11
C LEU A 404 -39.27 -12.16 9.46
N GLU A 405 -39.63 -12.39 10.72
CA GLU A 405 -40.25 -13.65 11.16
C GLU A 405 -41.59 -13.88 10.46
N LEU A 406 -42.50 -12.88 10.46
CA LEU A 406 -43.80 -12.99 9.83
C LEU A 406 -43.69 -13.23 8.31
N PHE A 407 -42.76 -12.55 7.63
CA PHE A 407 -42.49 -12.78 6.22
C PHE A 407 -41.99 -14.21 5.96
N SER A 408 -41.09 -14.73 6.80
CA SER A 408 -40.56 -16.10 6.65
C SER A 408 -41.63 -17.18 6.79
N HIS A 409 -42.70 -16.89 7.54
CA HIS A 409 -43.88 -17.75 7.71
C HIS A 409 -44.99 -17.48 6.68
N GLY A 410 -44.79 -16.55 5.74
CA GLY A 410 -45.78 -16.19 4.72
C GLY A 410 -47.00 -15.42 5.24
N MET A 411 -46.89 -14.80 6.42
CA MET A 411 -47.97 -14.00 7.03
C MET A 411 -47.97 -12.55 6.55
N VAL A 412 -46.83 -12.06 6.05
CA VAL A 412 -46.63 -10.70 5.52
C VAL A 412 -46.21 -10.80 4.05
N ASP A 413 -46.81 -9.97 3.20
CA ASP A 413 -46.47 -9.93 1.78
C ASP A 413 -45.22 -9.09 1.48
N LEU A 414 -44.71 -9.18 0.25
CA LEU A 414 -43.49 -8.47 -0.14
C LEU A 414 -43.66 -6.95 -0.07
N LYS A 415 -44.85 -6.42 -0.35
CA LYS A 415 -45.12 -4.98 -0.34
C LYS A 415 -44.99 -4.44 1.08
N THR A 416 -45.68 -5.08 2.02
CA THR A 416 -45.65 -4.72 3.44
C THR A 416 -44.22 -4.85 3.99
N ARG A 417 -43.51 -5.91 3.63
CA ARG A 417 -42.10 -6.07 4.02
C ARG A 417 -41.23 -4.91 3.51
N ALA A 418 -41.39 -4.50 2.25
CA ALA A 418 -40.63 -3.40 1.68
C ALA A 418 -40.97 -2.05 2.36
N GLU A 419 -42.24 -1.81 2.69
CA GLU A 419 -42.68 -0.64 3.44
C GLU A 419 -42.05 -0.61 4.84
N ILE A 420 -42.04 -1.74 5.56
CA ILE A 420 -41.39 -1.88 6.87
C ILE A 420 -39.88 -1.65 6.77
N GLU A 421 -39.20 -2.26 5.79
CA GLU A 421 -37.75 -2.08 5.59
C GLU A 421 -37.40 -0.62 5.31
N ALA A 422 -38.16 0.07 4.44
CA ALA A 422 -37.95 1.50 4.15
C ALA A 422 -38.22 2.41 5.36
N MET A 423 -39.28 2.14 6.12
CA MET A 423 -39.58 2.88 7.35
C MET A 423 -38.49 2.70 8.40
N TYR A 424 -38.07 1.46 8.66
CA TYR A 424 -37.02 1.14 9.64
C TYR A 424 -35.72 1.89 9.35
N TRP A 425 -35.27 1.88 8.10
CA TRP A 425 -34.05 2.58 7.73
C TRP A 425 -34.20 4.10 7.81
N SER A 426 -35.37 4.64 7.51
CA SER A 426 -35.67 6.08 7.68
C SER A 426 -35.61 6.51 9.15
N VAL A 427 -36.20 5.71 10.05
CA VAL A 427 -36.07 5.88 11.50
C VAL A 427 -34.61 5.84 11.93
N CYS A 428 -33.83 4.87 11.44
CA CYS A 428 -32.40 4.79 11.72
C CYS A 428 -31.62 6.01 11.22
N HIS A 429 -31.94 6.56 10.04
CA HIS A 429 -31.32 7.79 9.52
C HIS A 429 -31.59 8.99 10.42
N GLU A 430 -32.82 9.18 10.89
CA GLU A 430 -33.17 10.26 11.81
C GLU A 430 -32.50 10.10 13.19
N ILE A 431 -32.49 8.88 13.74
CA ILE A 431 -31.75 8.56 14.97
C ILE A 431 -30.27 8.90 14.82
N ASN A 432 -29.65 8.55 13.69
CA ASN A 432 -28.24 8.86 13.44
C ASN A 432 -27.99 10.38 13.37
N ASN A 433 -28.91 11.14 12.76
CA ASN A 433 -28.83 12.60 12.70
C ASN A 433 -28.95 13.26 14.09
N LEU A 434 -29.86 12.76 14.93
CA LEU A 434 -30.03 13.19 16.31
C LEU A 434 -28.79 12.84 17.15
N ALA A 435 -28.27 11.62 17.01
CA ALA A 435 -27.10 11.12 17.73
C ALA A 435 -25.85 11.98 17.48
N LYS A 436 -25.65 12.48 16.25
CA LYS A 436 -24.52 13.36 15.89
C LYS A 436 -24.49 14.68 16.67
N ASN A 437 -25.63 15.14 17.18
CA ASN A 437 -25.73 16.37 17.98
C ASN A 437 -25.52 16.13 19.48
N MET A 438 -25.38 14.87 19.90
CA MET A 438 -25.16 14.51 21.31
C MET A 438 -23.69 14.67 21.71
N LYS A 439 -23.46 15.15 22.93
CA LYS A 439 -22.11 15.20 23.51
C LYS A 439 -21.56 13.79 23.80
N HIS A 440 -22.43 12.86 24.17
CA HIS A 440 -22.09 11.48 24.47
C HIS A 440 -23.09 10.57 23.77
N VAL A 441 -22.63 9.92 22.71
CA VAL A 441 -23.42 8.94 21.95
C VAL A 441 -23.42 7.61 22.70
N PRO A 442 -24.60 7.01 22.96
CA PRO A 442 -24.71 5.64 23.50
C PRO A 442 -23.88 4.64 22.70
N ASP A 443 -23.32 3.62 23.36
CA ASP A 443 -22.43 2.65 22.71
C ASP A 443 -23.13 1.90 21.54
N GLU A 444 -24.41 1.60 21.69
CA GLU A 444 -25.24 0.89 20.70
C GLU A 444 -25.39 1.67 19.38
N LEU A 445 -25.47 3.00 19.44
CA LEU A 445 -25.65 3.85 18.28
C LEU A 445 -24.34 4.19 17.56
N ARG A 446 -23.17 3.86 18.13
CA ARG A 446 -21.87 4.23 17.54
C ARG A 446 -21.60 3.58 16.18
N ASN A 447 -22.19 2.41 15.93
CA ASN A 447 -22.01 1.68 14.69
C ASN A 447 -23.05 2.04 13.62
N LEU A 448 -24.00 2.93 13.93
CA LEU A 448 -25.09 3.26 13.04
C LEU A 448 -24.59 3.95 11.76
N ASP A 449 -23.57 4.82 11.86
CA ASP A 449 -22.92 5.41 10.69
C ASP A 449 -22.34 4.38 9.72
N LYS A 450 -21.82 3.25 10.23
CA LYS A 450 -21.29 2.15 9.40
C LYS A 450 -22.42 1.37 8.74
N LEU A 451 -23.52 1.15 9.46
CA LEU A 451 -24.68 0.44 8.93
C LEU A 451 -25.39 1.25 7.84
N LEU A 452 -25.50 2.56 8.03
CA LEU A 452 -26.17 3.50 7.13
C LEU A 452 -25.28 4.04 6.01
N ALA A 453 -24.04 3.56 5.91
CA ALA A 453 -23.11 4.04 4.90
C ALA A 453 -23.56 3.62 3.50
N ASP A 454 -23.53 4.57 2.57
CA ASP A 454 -23.73 4.28 1.16
C ASP A 454 -22.63 3.34 0.65
N LYS A 455 -22.95 2.53 -0.35
CA LYS A 455 -21.97 1.69 -1.05
C LYS A 455 -21.61 2.36 -2.36
N TYR A 456 -20.35 2.71 -2.54
CA TYR A 456 -19.84 3.28 -3.79
C TYR A 456 -19.04 2.21 -4.52
N PHE A 457 -19.56 1.75 -5.66
CA PHE A 457 -18.92 0.75 -6.51
C PHE A 457 -17.88 1.43 -7.38
N CYS A 458 -16.62 1.08 -7.15
CA CYS A 458 -15.48 1.70 -7.80
C CYS A 458 -14.86 0.71 -8.78
N ASN A 459 -14.49 1.19 -9.97
CA ASN A 459 -13.94 0.37 -11.05
C ASN A 459 -12.47 -0.01 -10.77
N PHE A 460 -12.25 -0.96 -9.87
CA PHE A 460 -10.94 -1.51 -9.58
C PHE A 460 -11.06 -2.89 -8.90
N SER A 461 -9.94 -3.55 -8.66
CA SER A 461 -9.86 -4.76 -7.85
C SER A 461 -8.99 -4.48 -6.62
N LEU A 462 -9.55 -4.73 -5.43
CA LEU A 462 -8.84 -4.59 -4.16
C LEU A 462 -7.67 -5.58 -4.08
N PHE A 463 -7.88 -6.81 -4.55
CA PHE A 463 -6.88 -7.88 -4.54
C PHE A 463 -5.70 -7.59 -5.45
N GLN A 464 -5.97 -6.95 -6.60
CA GLN A 464 -4.94 -6.57 -7.55
C GLN A 464 -4.16 -5.33 -7.10
N SER A 465 -4.87 -4.28 -6.67
CA SER A 465 -4.23 -2.96 -6.46
C SER A 465 -3.93 -2.62 -5.00
N LEU A 466 -4.61 -3.26 -4.04
CA LEU A 466 -4.50 -2.97 -2.60
C LEU A 466 -4.43 -4.25 -1.73
N PRO A 467 -3.55 -5.22 -2.03
CA PRO A 467 -3.49 -6.50 -1.33
C PRO A 467 -3.21 -6.36 0.17
N ASP A 468 -2.34 -5.42 0.60
CA ASP A 468 -2.09 -5.15 2.02
C ASP A 468 -3.35 -4.66 2.77
N SER A 469 -4.30 -4.01 2.09
CA SER A 469 -5.57 -3.61 2.71
C SER A 469 -6.43 -4.83 3.04
N TRP A 470 -6.42 -5.84 2.17
CA TRP A 470 -7.15 -7.09 2.38
C TRP A 470 -6.44 -8.02 3.37
N ALA A 471 -5.14 -8.26 3.18
CA ALA A 471 -4.41 -9.30 3.91
C ALA A 471 -4.07 -8.92 5.36
N ILE A 472 -3.86 -7.63 5.63
CA ILE A 472 -3.39 -7.15 6.93
C ILE A 472 -4.09 -5.86 7.38
N ASP A 473 -5.26 -5.51 6.84
CA ASP A 473 -6.02 -4.30 7.20
C ASP A 473 -5.23 -2.98 7.05
N GLN A 474 -4.22 -2.92 6.18
CA GLN A 474 -3.39 -1.71 6.04
C GLN A 474 -4.24 -0.52 5.59
N LEU A 475 -4.08 0.61 6.28
CA LEU A 475 -4.77 1.84 5.92
C LEU A 475 -4.03 2.55 4.77
N PHE A 476 -4.80 3.00 3.79
CA PHE A 476 -4.37 3.92 2.75
C PHE A 476 -5.24 5.18 2.82
N PRO A 477 -4.67 6.39 2.67
CA PRO A 477 -5.48 7.57 2.47
C PRO A 477 -6.30 7.44 1.19
N VAL A 478 -7.61 7.68 1.30
CA VAL A 478 -8.52 7.72 0.15
C VAL A 478 -9.29 9.02 0.22
N MET A 479 -9.36 9.75 -0.90
CA MET A 479 -10.17 10.96 -1.00
C MET A 479 -10.58 11.27 -2.44
N PRO A 480 -11.64 12.06 -2.66
CA PRO A 480 -12.00 12.56 -3.98
C PRO A 480 -10.86 13.39 -4.60
N LEU A 481 -10.66 13.31 -5.91
CA LEU A 481 -9.67 14.12 -6.62
C LEU A 481 -10.20 15.51 -7.01
N GLN A 482 -11.51 15.72 -6.96
CA GLN A 482 -12.19 16.95 -7.35
C GLN A 482 -13.30 17.33 -6.36
N ARG A 483 -13.81 18.55 -6.49
CA ARG A 483 -14.94 19.14 -5.71
C ARG A 483 -14.65 19.33 -4.22
N LEU A 484 -13.39 19.41 -3.83
CA LEU A 484 -12.98 19.57 -2.42
C LEU A 484 -13.22 20.98 -1.85
N ASN A 485 -13.76 21.89 -2.67
CA ASN A 485 -14.33 23.16 -2.23
C ASN A 485 -15.83 23.06 -1.88
N GLU A 486 -16.46 21.91 -2.11
CA GLU A 486 -17.83 21.59 -1.72
C GLU A 486 -17.83 20.72 -0.45
N ARG A 487 -18.88 20.82 0.37
CA ARG A 487 -19.02 19.95 1.55
C ARG A 487 -19.43 18.54 1.12
N PRO A 488 -18.73 17.47 1.55
CA PRO A 488 -19.20 16.11 1.39
C PRO A 488 -20.59 15.92 2.00
N SER A 489 -21.50 15.29 1.27
CA SER A 489 -22.91 15.15 1.64
C SER A 489 -23.30 13.71 1.99
N ARG A 490 -22.42 12.74 1.73
CA ARG A 490 -22.65 11.31 1.95
C ARG A 490 -21.50 10.72 2.77
N ASN A 491 -21.79 9.65 3.50
CA ASN A 491 -20.80 8.79 4.14
C ASN A 491 -20.87 7.43 3.46
N ALA A 492 -19.73 6.91 3.00
CA ALA A 492 -19.72 5.69 2.21
C ALA A 492 -18.64 4.69 2.62
N THR A 493 -18.88 3.44 2.25
CA THR A 493 -17.85 2.42 2.08
C THR A 493 -17.57 2.24 0.59
N LEU A 494 -16.34 1.87 0.25
CA LEU A 494 -15.97 1.63 -1.14
C LEU A 494 -16.04 0.13 -1.40
N GLN A 495 -16.76 -0.25 -2.44
CA GLN A 495 -16.82 -1.61 -2.95
C GLN A 495 -16.03 -1.65 -4.25
N ASP A 496 -15.24 -2.68 -4.44
CA ASP A 496 -14.63 -2.96 -5.74
C ASP A 496 -15.65 -3.65 -6.67
N ILE A 497 -15.25 -4.00 -7.90
CA ILE A 497 -16.14 -4.66 -8.88
C ILE A 497 -16.02 -6.19 -8.87
N THR A 498 -15.32 -6.76 -7.90
CA THR A 498 -15.23 -8.21 -7.76
C THR A 498 -16.53 -8.80 -7.21
N CYS A 499 -16.71 -10.11 -7.40
CA CYS A 499 -17.86 -10.81 -6.84
C CYS A 499 -17.63 -11.23 -5.38
N ASP A 500 -16.47 -10.91 -4.81
CA ASP A 500 -16.09 -11.29 -3.45
C ASP A 500 -16.53 -10.22 -2.46
N SER A 501 -17.15 -10.64 -1.36
CA SER A 501 -17.61 -9.74 -0.30
C SER A 501 -16.47 -9.08 0.49
N ASP A 502 -15.25 -9.58 0.34
CA ASP A 502 -14.03 -9.00 0.90
C ASP A 502 -13.44 -7.89 0.02
N GLY A 503 -13.92 -7.75 -1.23
CA GLY A 503 -13.61 -6.66 -2.17
C GLY A 503 -14.16 -5.30 -1.74
N LYS A 504 -13.84 -4.86 -0.52
CA LYS A 504 -14.34 -3.60 0.04
C LYS A 504 -13.31 -2.92 0.94
N ILE A 505 -13.34 -1.60 0.93
CA ILE A 505 -12.63 -0.75 1.88
C ILE A 505 -13.65 -0.22 2.89
N SER A 506 -13.47 -0.61 4.15
CA SER A 506 -14.35 -0.22 5.26
C SER A 506 -13.61 0.41 6.44
N ASN A 507 -12.31 0.68 6.27
CA ASN A 507 -11.47 1.39 7.22
C ASN A 507 -10.76 2.52 6.48
N PHE A 508 -10.96 3.74 6.93
CA PHE A 508 -10.47 4.96 6.31
C PHE A 508 -9.77 5.85 7.32
N VAL A 509 -9.07 6.85 6.81
CA VAL A 509 -8.46 7.92 7.59
C VAL A 509 -9.32 9.17 7.42
N ALA A 510 -9.96 9.62 8.50
CA ALA A 510 -10.75 10.86 8.50
C ALA A 510 -10.53 11.63 9.80
N MET A 511 -10.34 12.95 9.70
CA MET A 511 -10.06 13.86 10.83
C MET A 511 -8.92 13.37 11.75
N GLY A 512 -7.88 12.77 11.17
CA GLY A 512 -6.76 12.21 11.93
C GLY A 512 -7.15 11.04 12.85
N ARG A 513 -8.22 10.31 12.51
CA ARG A 513 -8.67 9.11 13.23
C ARG A 513 -9.05 8.02 12.24
N SER A 514 -9.02 6.77 12.71
CA SER A 514 -9.62 5.66 11.98
C SER A 514 -11.14 5.86 11.93
N SER A 515 -11.71 5.81 10.74
CA SER A 515 -13.15 5.87 10.48
C SER A 515 -13.59 4.61 9.75
N HIS A 516 -14.83 4.18 9.96
CA HIS A 516 -15.41 3.08 9.19
C HIS A 516 -16.15 3.53 7.92
N VAL A 517 -16.22 4.85 7.72
CA VAL A 517 -16.86 5.49 6.57
C VAL A 517 -15.99 6.60 6.02
N LEU A 518 -16.09 6.82 4.72
CA LEU A 518 -15.46 7.91 4.00
C LEU A 518 -16.51 8.97 3.68
N PRO A 519 -16.38 10.20 4.21
CA PRO A 519 -17.21 11.32 3.78
C PRO A 519 -16.90 11.66 2.32
N ILE A 520 -17.90 11.66 1.45
CA ILE A 520 -17.76 11.94 0.01
C ILE A 520 -18.97 12.71 -0.55
N HIS A 521 -18.86 13.15 -1.80
CA HIS A 521 -19.91 13.89 -2.49
C HIS A 521 -20.90 12.94 -3.16
N ALA A 522 -22.17 13.34 -3.20
CA ALA A 522 -23.14 12.69 -4.08
C ALA A 522 -22.70 12.79 -5.55
N LEU A 523 -22.93 11.73 -6.32
CA LEU A 523 -22.63 11.68 -7.74
C LEU A 523 -23.50 12.67 -8.52
N LYS A 524 -22.91 13.33 -9.51
CA LYS A 524 -23.61 14.18 -10.47
C LYS A 524 -23.75 13.41 -11.79
N LYS A 525 -24.92 13.47 -12.41
CA LYS A 525 -25.17 12.75 -13.67
C LYS A 525 -24.24 13.26 -14.78
N ASN A 526 -23.63 12.35 -15.52
CA ASN A 526 -22.69 12.63 -16.63
C ASN A 526 -21.40 13.36 -16.22
N GLU A 527 -21.04 13.36 -14.94
CA GLU A 527 -19.74 13.87 -14.47
C GLU A 527 -18.94 12.71 -13.86
N PRO A 528 -17.71 12.43 -14.34
CA PRO A 528 -16.90 11.40 -13.74
C PRO A 528 -16.49 11.81 -12.32
N TYR A 529 -16.54 10.84 -11.41
CA TYR A 529 -16.20 11.02 -10.01
C TYR A 529 -15.00 10.14 -9.64
N TYR A 530 -13.84 10.77 -9.47
CA TYR A 530 -12.57 10.08 -9.24
C TYR A 530 -12.21 10.10 -7.77
N LEU A 531 -11.72 8.96 -7.29
CA LEU A 531 -11.10 8.80 -5.99
C LEU A 531 -9.62 8.49 -6.20
N GLY A 532 -8.77 9.11 -5.40
CA GLY A 532 -7.35 8.79 -5.30
C GLY A 532 -7.09 7.92 -4.08
N VAL A 533 -6.36 6.83 -4.27
CA VAL A 533 -5.76 6.04 -3.19
C VAL A 533 -4.26 6.31 -3.16
N PHE A 534 -3.79 6.89 -2.07
CA PHE A 534 -2.44 7.42 -1.95
C PHE A 534 -1.53 6.46 -1.18
N LEU A 535 -0.22 6.67 -1.31
CA LEU A 535 0.82 5.91 -0.61
C LEU A 535 0.91 4.44 -1.02
N VAL A 536 0.48 4.12 -2.24
CA VAL A 536 0.43 2.75 -2.79
C VAL A 536 1.73 2.30 -3.45
N GLY A 537 2.78 3.14 -3.48
CA GLY A 537 4.00 2.85 -4.24
C GLY A 537 4.91 1.76 -3.65
N ALA A 538 4.61 1.25 -2.46
CA ALA A 538 5.39 0.22 -1.78
C ALA A 538 4.54 -1.05 -1.58
N TYR A 539 5.06 -2.20 -1.99
CA TYR A 539 4.49 -3.55 -1.93
C TYR A 539 3.26 -3.82 -2.81
N GLN A 540 2.38 -2.84 -3.01
CA GLN A 540 1.07 -3.07 -3.63
C GLN A 540 1.16 -3.67 -5.03
N GLU A 541 1.96 -3.06 -5.90
CA GLU A 541 2.05 -3.44 -7.33
C GLU A 541 2.54 -4.89 -7.54
N ILE A 542 3.41 -5.41 -6.68
CA ILE A 542 3.98 -6.75 -6.85
C ILE A 542 3.19 -7.84 -6.11
N LEU A 543 2.43 -7.45 -5.09
CA LEU A 543 1.62 -8.39 -4.30
C LEU A 543 0.22 -8.60 -4.89
N GLY A 544 -0.16 -7.82 -5.89
CA GLY A 544 -1.44 -7.92 -6.58
C GLY A 544 -1.69 -9.32 -7.15
N ASP A 545 -2.94 -9.76 -7.09
CA ASP A 545 -3.39 -10.99 -7.72
C ASP A 545 -4.57 -10.77 -8.67
N MET A 546 -4.71 -11.70 -9.62
CA MET A 546 -5.74 -11.70 -10.66
C MET A 546 -7.08 -12.28 -10.19
N HIS A 547 -7.55 -11.93 -8.99
CA HIS A 547 -8.89 -12.33 -8.54
C HIS A 547 -9.94 -11.90 -9.57
N ASN A 548 -10.86 -12.81 -9.91
CA ASN A 548 -11.83 -12.63 -10.99
C ASN A 548 -11.25 -12.33 -12.39
N LEU A 549 -9.98 -12.61 -12.62
CA LEU A 549 -9.28 -12.32 -13.89
C LEU A 549 -9.17 -10.81 -14.19
N PHE A 550 -9.22 -9.96 -13.17
CA PHE A 550 -8.82 -8.56 -13.31
C PHE A 550 -7.30 -8.48 -13.26
N GLY A 551 -6.69 -8.02 -14.35
CA GLY A 551 -5.24 -7.95 -14.48
C GLY A 551 -4.64 -6.64 -14.00
N ASP A 552 -3.36 -6.44 -14.30
CA ASP A 552 -2.62 -5.22 -13.96
C ASP A 552 -3.32 -3.96 -14.47
N THR A 553 -3.23 -2.87 -13.69
CA THR A 553 -3.84 -1.60 -14.07
C THR A 553 -3.00 -0.85 -15.10
N ASN A 554 -3.61 0.08 -15.83
CA ASN A 554 -2.84 1.08 -16.56
C ASN A 554 -1.86 1.78 -15.60
N ALA A 555 -0.64 2.09 -16.05
CA ALA A 555 0.33 2.84 -15.26
C ALA A 555 0.96 3.96 -16.08
N VAL A 556 1.14 5.13 -15.47
CA VAL A 556 1.60 6.35 -16.18
C VAL A 556 2.74 6.98 -15.39
N HIS A 557 3.83 7.33 -16.07
CA HIS A 557 4.93 8.07 -15.44
C HIS A 557 4.85 9.54 -15.79
N ILE A 558 4.91 10.36 -14.75
CA ILE A 558 4.77 11.80 -14.83
C ILE A 558 5.99 12.45 -14.19
N SER A 559 6.72 13.24 -14.96
CA SER A 559 7.82 14.08 -14.46
C SER A 559 7.51 15.56 -14.64
N VAL A 560 8.21 16.41 -13.89
CA VAL A 560 8.15 17.86 -14.03
C VAL A 560 9.43 18.37 -14.68
N LYS A 561 9.29 19.02 -15.85
CA LYS A 561 10.38 19.66 -16.59
C LYS A 561 9.98 21.07 -16.99
N ASP A 562 10.86 22.04 -16.73
CA ASP A 562 10.67 23.46 -17.04
C ASP A 562 9.37 24.05 -16.45
N GLY A 563 8.99 23.63 -15.24
CA GLY A 563 7.80 24.11 -14.53
C GLY A 563 6.47 23.61 -15.13
N ARG A 564 6.50 22.53 -15.92
CA ARG A 564 5.31 21.85 -16.44
C ARG A 564 5.45 20.34 -16.27
N TYR A 565 4.34 19.66 -16.06
CA TYR A 565 4.33 18.20 -16.06
C TYR A 565 4.39 17.66 -17.49
N HIS A 566 4.95 16.46 -17.64
CA HIS A 566 4.98 15.71 -18.88
C HIS A 566 4.65 14.26 -18.58
N ILE A 567 3.78 13.66 -19.41
CA ILE A 567 3.55 12.22 -19.41
C ILE A 567 4.69 11.58 -20.21
N ASP A 568 5.68 11.00 -19.53
CA ASP A 568 6.86 10.43 -20.17
C ASP A 568 6.55 9.06 -20.78
N GLN A 569 5.80 8.23 -20.07
CA GLN A 569 5.49 6.85 -20.46
C GLN A 569 4.08 6.45 -20.00
N ILE A 570 3.43 5.62 -20.82
CA ILE A 570 2.15 4.97 -20.53
C ILE A 570 2.39 3.47 -20.70
N PHE A 571 1.99 2.70 -19.69
CA PHE A 571 2.00 1.26 -19.68
C PHE A 571 0.54 0.81 -19.68
N ASP A 572 0.14 0.13 -20.74
CA ASP A 572 -1.21 -0.41 -20.84
C ASP A 572 -1.38 -1.53 -19.80
N GLY A 573 -2.53 -1.53 -19.14
CA GLY A 573 -2.94 -2.62 -18.26
C GLY A 573 -3.25 -3.89 -19.04
N GLU A 574 -3.41 -5.00 -18.33
CA GLU A 574 -3.63 -6.28 -18.98
C GLU A 574 -5.01 -6.35 -19.64
N THR A 575 -5.03 -6.98 -20.81
CA THR A 575 -6.23 -7.27 -21.58
C THR A 575 -6.85 -8.61 -21.17
N VAL A 576 -8.12 -8.81 -21.53
CA VAL A 576 -8.81 -10.10 -21.29
C VAL A 576 -8.07 -11.26 -21.97
N GLU A 577 -7.47 -11.03 -23.15
CA GLU A 577 -6.63 -12.03 -23.84
C GLU A 577 -5.44 -12.45 -22.98
N GLU A 578 -4.68 -11.50 -22.43
CA GLU A 578 -3.46 -11.79 -21.65
C GLU A 578 -3.78 -12.57 -20.38
N VAL A 579 -4.81 -12.16 -19.64
CA VAL A 579 -5.22 -12.88 -18.43
C VAL A 579 -5.78 -14.28 -18.75
N LEU A 580 -6.48 -14.44 -19.88
CA LEU A 580 -6.92 -15.76 -20.34
C LEU A 580 -5.75 -16.65 -20.78
N GLU A 581 -4.69 -16.09 -21.37
CA GLU A 581 -3.46 -16.83 -21.68
C GLU A 581 -2.77 -17.32 -20.40
N TYR A 582 -2.78 -16.52 -19.33
CA TYR A 582 -2.24 -16.92 -18.01
C TYR A 582 -2.90 -18.19 -17.48
N VAL A 583 -4.23 -18.30 -17.60
CA VAL A 583 -5.00 -19.52 -17.25
C VAL A 583 -5.09 -20.55 -18.38
N GLN A 584 -4.15 -20.50 -19.33
CA GLN A 584 -3.91 -21.49 -20.39
C GLN A 584 -4.98 -21.57 -21.49
N TYR A 585 -5.82 -20.56 -21.64
CA TYR A 585 -6.63 -20.44 -22.85
C TYR A 585 -5.79 -19.99 -24.04
N ASN A 586 -6.28 -20.28 -25.24
CA ASN A 586 -5.72 -19.75 -26.46
C ASN A 586 -6.77 -18.83 -27.12
N PRO A 587 -6.61 -17.50 -27.00
CA PRO A 587 -7.56 -16.51 -27.51
C PRO A 587 -7.92 -16.72 -28.98
N LYS A 588 -6.93 -17.04 -29.83
CA LYS A 588 -7.14 -17.34 -31.26
C LYS A 588 -8.05 -18.56 -31.46
N LYS A 589 -7.95 -19.59 -30.62
CA LYS A 589 -8.87 -20.75 -30.65
C LYS A 589 -10.27 -20.36 -30.19
N LEU A 590 -10.42 -19.49 -29.18
CA LEU A 590 -11.71 -19.01 -28.69
C LEU A 590 -12.48 -18.28 -29.79
N VAL A 591 -11.82 -17.30 -30.43
CA VAL A 591 -12.40 -16.55 -31.56
C VAL A 591 -12.85 -17.49 -32.68
N ARG A 592 -12.00 -18.45 -33.07
CA ARG A 592 -12.33 -19.42 -34.13
C ARG A 592 -13.52 -20.30 -33.78
N GLN A 593 -13.67 -20.73 -32.53
CA GLN A 593 -14.82 -21.53 -32.09
C GLN A 593 -16.12 -20.72 -32.15
N LEU A 594 -16.07 -19.45 -31.75
CA LEU A 594 -17.21 -18.54 -31.83
C LEU A 594 -17.61 -18.23 -33.26
N GLU A 595 -16.65 -18.00 -34.17
CA GLU A 595 -16.95 -17.81 -35.60
C GLU A 595 -17.70 -19.00 -36.22
N ILE A 596 -17.30 -20.23 -35.88
CA ILE A 596 -17.98 -21.45 -36.32
C ILE A 596 -19.41 -21.50 -35.75
N TRP A 597 -19.59 -21.16 -34.47
CA TRP A 597 -20.89 -21.15 -33.81
C TRP A 597 -21.83 -20.09 -34.40
N VAL A 598 -21.35 -18.86 -34.57
CA VAL A 598 -22.10 -17.75 -35.20
C VAL A 598 -22.52 -18.12 -36.62
N THR A 599 -21.59 -18.65 -37.43
CA THR A 599 -21.91 -19.11 -38.81
C THR A 599 -22.99 -20.18 -38.81
N LYS A 600 -22.97 -21.11 -37.86
CA LYS A 600 -23.99 -22.15 -37.71
C LYS A 600 -25.35 -21.55 -37.31
N SER A 601 -25.37 -20.59 -36.39
CA SER A 601 -26.60 -19.91 -35.94
C SER A 601 -27.25 -19.09 -37.06
N VAL A 602 -26.45 -18.41 -37.88
CA VAL A 602 -26.93 -17.69 -39.08
C VAL A 602 -27.56 -18.67 -40.08
N LYS A 603 -26.89 -19.80 -40.37
CA LYS A 603 -27.43 -20.83 -41.28
C LYS A 603 -28.73 -21.47 -40.77
N GLN A 604 -28.94 -21.50 -39.46
CA GLN A 604 -30.17 -21.99 -38.84
C GLN A 604 -31.28 -20.94 -38.77
N GLY A 605 -31.03 -19.70 -39.18
CA GLY A 605 -31.99 -18.61 -39.11
C GLY A 605 -32.31 -18.14 -37.70
N LYS A 606 -31.43 -18.43 -36.71
CA LYS A 606 -31.62 -17.96 -35.32
C LYS A 606 -31.24 -16.49 -35.15
N ILE A 607 -30.30 -16.01 -35.97
CA ILE A 607 -29.81 -14.64 -36.04
C ILE A 607 -29.55 -14.27 -37.50
N SER A 608 -29.58 -12.99 -37.81
CA SER A 608 -29.22 -12.41 -39.10
C SER A 608 -27.71 -12.33 -39.31
N LEU A 609 -27.30 -12.06 -40.55
CA LEU A 609 -25.89 -11.84 -40.88
C LEU A 609 -25.32 -10.59 -40.18
N GLU A 610 -26.13 -9.54 -40.03
CA GLU A 610 -25.73 -8.28 -39.39
C GLU A 610 -25.50 -8.49 -37.89
N GLU A 611 -26.46 -9.10 -37.18
CA GLU A 611 -26.33 -9.46 -35.76
C GLU A 611 -25.11 -10.37 -35.52
N GLY A 612 -24.84 -11.32 -36.43
CA GLY A 612 -23.67 -12.18 -36.35
C GLY A 612 -22.33 -11.43 -36.48
N LYS A 613 -22.27 -10.40 -37.35
CA LYS A 613 -21.08 -9.55 -37.49
C LYS A 613 -20.89 -8.66 -36.27
N GLU A 614 -21.97 -8.05 -35.81
CA GLU A 614 -21.97 -7.20 -34.61
C GLU A 614 -21.50 -7.98 -33.38
N PHE A 615 -22.05 -9.17 -33.14
CA PHE A 615 -21.63 -10.04 -32.05
C PHE A 615 -20.13 -10.38 -32.09
N LEU A 616 -19.59 -10.74 -33.25
CA LEU A 616 -18.15 -11.05 -33.39
C LEU A 616 -17.27 -9.81 -33.20
N SER A 617 -17.74 -8.64 -33.63
CA SER A 617 -17.05 -7.37 -33.40
C SER A 617 -16.99 -7.05 -31.92
N ASN A 618 -18.12 -7.11 -31.22
CA ASN A 618 -18.22 -6.84 -29.79
C ASN A 618 -17.40 -7.85 -28.98
N TYR A 619 -17.45 -9.14 -29.33
CA TYR A 619 -16.64 -10.16 -28.66
C TYR A 619 -15.14 -9.90 -28.82
N ARG A 620 -14.67 -9.55 -30.02
CA ARG A 620 -13.25 -9.22 -30.24
C ARG A 620 -12.86 -7.96 -29.48
N SER A 621 -13.70 -6.93 -29.50
CA SER A 621 -13.44 -5.69 -28.75
C SER A 621 -13.30 -5.97 -27.25
N GLY A 622 -14.17 -6.80 -26.67
CA GLY A 622 -14.06 -7.19 -25.26
C GLY A 622 -12.87 -8.12 -24.97
N LEU A 623 -12.54 -9.04 -25.88
CA LEU A 623 -11.42 -9.97 -25.69
C LEU A 623 -10.05 -9.26 -25.74
N TYR A 624 -9.90 -8.27 -26.61
CA TYR A 624 -8.66 -7.49 -26.74
C TYR A 624 -8.72 -6.17 -25.97
N GLY A 625 -9.81 -5.96 -25.22
CA GLY A 625 -10.01 -4.78 -24.38
C GLY A 625 -9.42 -4.97 -23.00
N TYR A 626 -9.39 -3.86 -22.26
CA TYR A 626 -8.95 -3.80 -20.88
C TYR A 626 -9.83 -4.67 -19.98
N THR A 627 -9.27 -5.28 -18.93
CA THR A 627 -10.05 -6.19 -18.06
C THR A 627 -11.12 -5.48 -17.22
N TYR A 628 -10.99 -4.17 -17.02
CA TYR A 628 -11.88 -3.36 -16.19
C TYR A 628 -13.08 -2.83 -16.99
N LEU A 629 -14.04 -2.23 -16.29
CA LEU A 629 -15.31 -1.82 -16.87
C LEU A 629 -15.21 -0.46 -17.57
N GLU A 630 -16.13 -0.22 -18.51
CA GLU A 630 -16.31 1.04 -19.24
C GLU A 630 -17.66 1.70 -18.90
#